data_AF-W1YBE8-F1
#
_entry.id   AF-W1YBE8-F1
#
_cell.length_a   1.000
_cell.length_b   1.000
_cell.length_c   1.000
_cell.angle_alpha   90.00
_cell.angle_beta   90.00
_cell.angle_gamma   90.00
#
_symmetry.space_group_name_H-M   'P 1'
#
loop_
_entity.id
_entity.type
_entity.pdbx_description
1 polymer ?
#
loop_
_entity_poly.entity_id
_entity_poly.type
_entity_poly.pdbx_seq_one_letter_code
_entity_poly.pdbx_strand_id
1 'polypeptide(L)'
;SGQAMFLVVFASVWKQISYNFLFFYAALQSIPRSLIEAAAIDGAGPIRRFFKIALPLIAPVSFFLLVVNLVYAFFDTFPVIDA
;
A
#
# COMPACT_ATOMS: atom_id res chain seq x y z
N SER A 1 -24.32 17.89 11.27
CA SER A 1 -24.32 17.18 9.97
C SER A 1 -22.91 16.90 9.46
N GLY A 2 -21.98 17.86 9.42
CA GLY A 2 -20.62 17.63 8.88
C GLY A 2 -19.74 16.63 9.64
N GLN A 3 -19.88 16.52 10.97
CA GLN A 3 -19.10 15.59 11.79
C GLN A 3 -19.42 14.12 11.50
N ALA A 4 -20.69 13.78 11.22
CA ALA A 4 -21.09 12.41 10.91
C ALA A 4 -20.49 11.93 9.58
N MET A 5 -20.52 12.79 8.55
CA MET A 5 -19.92 12.47 7.25
C MET A 5 -18.40 12.31 7.34
N PHE A 6 -17.73 13.17 8.12
CA PHE A 6 -16.28 13.04 8.36
C PHE A 6 -15.93 11.71 9.06
N LEU A 7 -16.68 11.32 10.09
CA LEU A 7 -16.45 10.06 10.80
C LEU A 7 -16.67 8.84 9.91
N VAL A 8 -17.70 8.87 9.05
CA VAL A 8 -17.97 7.79 8.08
C VAL A 8 -16.85 7.69 7.06
N VAL A 9 -16.41 8.81 6.47
CA VAL A 9 -15.28 8.82 5.52
C VAL A 9 -14.00 8.32 6.19
N PHE A 10 -13.72 8.77 7.40
CA PHE A 10 -12.55 8.34 8.16
C PHE A 10 -12.56 6.83 8.45
N ALA A 11 -13.69 6.30 8.92
CA ALA A 11 -13.85 4.87 9.19
C ALA A 11 -13.66 4.01 7.93
N SER A 12 -14.20 4.47 6.79
CA SER A 12 -14.03 3.81 5.50
C SER A 12 -12.58 3.80 5.02
N VAL A 13 -11.89 4.94 5.11
CA VAL A 13 -10.46 5.07 4.77
C VAL A 13 -9.60 4.19 5.67
N TRP A 14 -9.89 4.15 6.98
CA TRP A 14 -9.15 3.33 7.94
C TRP A 14 -9.18 1.84 7.60
N LYS A 15 -10.36 1.32 7.24
CA LYS A 15 -10.53 -0.07 6.82
C LYS A 15 -9.70 -0.38 5.57
N GLN A 16 -9.71 0.51 4.59
CA GLN A 16 -8.98 0.31 3.34
C GLN A 16 -7.45 0.43 3.52
N ILE A 17 -6.98 1.34 4.38
CA ILE A 17 -5.56 1.45 4.74
C ILE A 17 -5.08 0.18 5.42
N SER A 18 -5.83 -0.37 6.37
CA SER A 18 -5.44 -1.57 7.12
C SER A 18 -5.23 -2.78 6.20
N TYR A 19 -6.08 -2.95 5.20
CA TYR A 19 -5.92 -3.99 4.19
C TYR A 19 -4.64 -3.77 3.36
N ASN A 20 -4.50 -2.60 2.74
CA ASN A 20 -3.34 -2.29 1.91
C ASN A 20 -2.02 -2.39 2.69
N PHE A 21 -2.01 -1.96 3.94
CA PHE A 21 -0.84 -2.02 4.82
C PHE A 21 -0.35 -3.46 5.02
N LEU A 22 -1.25 -4.42 5.19
CA LEU A 22 -0.87 -5.83 5.39
C LEU A 22 -0.11 -6.38 4.17
N PHE A 23 -0.57 -6.06 2.96
CA PHE A 23 0.07 -6.46 1.71
C PHE A 23 1.40 -5.75 1.49
N PHE A 24 1.48 -4.45 1.77
CA PHE A 24 2.74 -3.71 1.70
C PHE A 24 3.77 -4.23 2.70
N TYR A 25 3.34 -4.58 3.91
CA TYR A 25 4.22 -5.18 4.90
C TYR A 25 4.75 -6.54 4.44
N ALA A 26 3.89 -7.41 3.90
CA ALA A 26 4.31 -8.69 3.34
C ALA A 26 5.27 -8.51 2.15
N ALA A 27 5.01 -7.53 1.28
CA ALA A 27 5.89 -7.20 0.15
C ALA A 27 7.25 -6.66 0.60
N LEU A 28 7.30 -5.87 1.68
CA LEU A 28 8.56 -5.41 2.25
C LEU A 28 9.33 -6.57 2.90
N GLN A 29 8.65 -7.53 3.53
CA GLN A 29 9.28 -8.72 4.09
C GLN A 29 9.85 -9.67 3.04
N SER A 30 9.32 -9.66 1.81
CA SER A 30 9.83 -10.52 0.73
C SER A 30 11.15 -10.03 0.13
N ILE A 31 11.58 -8.79 0.46
CA ILE A 31 12.86 -8.24 0.01
C ILE A 31 14.00 -9.05 0.65
N PRO A 32 14.88 -9.69 -0.14
CA PRO A 32 15.99 -10.47 0.40
C PRO A 32 16.94 -9.60 1.23
N ARG A 33 17.31 -10.06 2.44
CA ARG A 33 18.25 -9.35 3.32
C ARG A 33 19.62 -9.13 2.66
N SER A 34 20.07 -10.07 1.85
CA SER A 34 21.34 -9.99 1.11
C SER A 34 21.42 -8.76 0.19
N LEU A 35 20.30 -8.33 -0.42
CA LEU A 35 20.23 -7.11 -1.22
C LEU A 35 20.41 -5.84 -0.36
N ILE A 36 19.87 -5.84 0.86
CA ILE A 36 19.98 -4.73 1.79
C ILE A 36 21.40 -4.62 2.36
N GLU A 37 22.03 -5.76 2.64
CA GLU A 37 23.42 -5.87 3.11
C GLU A 37 24.41 -5.47 2.01
N ALA A 38 24.23 -5.95 0.78
CA ALA A 38 25.04 -5.52 -0.38
C ALA A 38 24.95 -4.00 -0.58
N ALA A 39 23.74 -3.43 -0.54
CA ALA A 39 23.56 -1.98 -0.62
C ALA A 39 24.15 -1.22 0.58
N ALA A 40 24.33 -1.87 1.72
CA ALA A 40 25.02 -1.30 2.86
C ALA A 40 26.53 -1.25 2.68
N ILE A 41 27.09 -2.32 2.13
CA ILE A 41 28.51 -2.41 1.75
C ILE A 41 28.82 -1.35 0.67
N ASP A 42 27.92 -1.15 -0.29
CA ASP A 42 28.03 -0.13 -1.34
C ASP A 42 27.80 1.33 -0.85
N GLY A 43 27.60 1.53 0.46
CA GLY A 43 27.41 2.85 1.06
C GLY A 43 26.11 3.55 0.64
N ALA A 44 25.11 2.83 0.12
CA ALA A 44 23.83 3.43 -0.24
C ALA A 44 23.10 3.88 1.03
N GLY A 45 22.72 5.16 1.13
CA GLY A 45 21.91 5.67 2.24
C GLY A 45 20.46 5.17 2.22
N PRO A 46 19.68 5.36 3.30
CA PRO A 46 18.32 4.82 3.45
C PRO A 46 17.35 5.25 2.34
N ILE A 47 17.40 6.53 1.94
CA ILE A 47 16.56 7.08 0.87
C ILE A 47 16.90 6.42 -0.48
N ARG A 48 18.20 6.26 -0.78
CA ARG A 48 18.66 5.61 -2.02
C ARG A 48 18.21 4.15 -2.05
N ARG A 49 18.32 3.42 -0.93
CA ARG A 49 17.85 2.03 -0.83
C ARG A 49 16.33 1.92 -1.01
N PHE A 50 15.56 2.85 -0.44
CA PHE A 50 14.11 2.86 -0.63
C PHE A 50 13.73 3.01 -2.11
N PHE A 51 14.22 4.04 -2.80
CA PHE A 51 13.81 4.30 -4.18
C PHE A 51 14.45 3.37 -5.23
N LYS A 52 15.65 2.82 -4.96
CA LYS A 52 16.37 1.96 -5.91
C LYS A 52 16.21 0.47 -5.68
N ILE A 53 15.76 0.05 -4.48
CA ILE A 53 15.64 -1.36 -4.12
C ILE A 53 14.20 -1.64 -3.69
N ALA A 54 13.75 -1.05 -2.58
CA ALA A 54 12.46 -1.41 -1.99
C ALA A 54 11.29 -1.08 -2.93
N LEU A 55 11.19 0.17 -3.39
CA LEU A 55 10.11 0.65 -4.25
C LEU A 55 9.98 -0.16 -5.56
N PRO A 56 11.05 -0.38 -6.35
CA PRO A 56 10.95 -1.19 -7.57
C PRO A 56 10.64 -2.67 -7.30
N LEU A 57 11.12 -3.26 -6.19
CA LEU A 57 10.82 -4.66 -5.85
C LEU A 57 9.37 -4.86 -5.41
N ILE A 58 8.77 -3.89 -4.71
CA ILE A 58 7.36 -3.96 -4.30
C ILE A 58 6.39 -3.44 -5.37
N ALA A 59 6.89 -2.80 -6.44
CA ALA A 59 6.06 -2.21 -7.50
C ALA A 59 5.02 -3.18 -8.11
N PRO A 60 5.31 -4.47 -8.34
CA PRO A 60 4.30 -5.42 -8.80
C PRO A 60 3.14 -5.59 -7.82
N VAL A 61 3.42 -5.61 -6.51
CA VAL A 61 2.40 -5.70 -5.45
C VAL A 61 1.61 -4.40 -5.39
N SER A 62 2.28 -3.24 -5.45
CA SER A 62 1.63 -1.93 -5.51
C SER A 62 0.65 -1.83 -6.68
N PHE A 63 1.06 -2.29 -7.87
CA PHE A 63 0.24 -2.26 -9.07
C PHE A 63 -0.97 -3.21 -8.94
N PHE A 64 -0.76 -4.42 -8.42
CA PHE A 64 -1.85 -5.35 -8.14
C PHE A 64 -2.89 -4.74 -7.20
N LEU A 65 -2.45 -4.18 -6.07
CA LEU A 65 -3.34 -3.52 -5.12
C LEU A 65 -4.05 -2.33 -5.76
N LEU A 66 -3.37 -1.52 -6.56
CA LEU A 66 -4.00 -0.39 -7.25
C LEU A 66 -5.18 -0.87 -8.11
N VAL A 67 -4.98 -1.90 -8.92
CA VAL A 67 -6.04 -2.46 -9.77
C VAL A 67 -7.18 -3.03 -8.94
N VAL A 68 -6.88 -3.81 -7.90
CA VAL A 68 -7.91 -4.39 -7.03
C VAL A 68 -8.71 -3.32 -6.28
N ASN A 69 -8.04 -2.31 -5.72
CA ASN A 69 -8.73 -1.20 -5.05
C ASN A 69 -9.58 -0.39 -6.03
N LEU A 70 -9.11 -0.22 -7.28
CA LEU A 70 -9.87 0.44 -8.32
C LEU A 70 -11.14 -0.35 -8.66
N VAL A 71 -11.03 -1.67 -8.82
CA VAL A 71 -12.19 -2.56 -9.02
C VAL A 71 -13.15 -2.48 -7.84
N TYR A 72 -12.67 -2.57 -6.59
CA TYR A 72 -13.52 -2.41 -5.41
C TYR A 72 -14.24 -1.04 -5.39
N ALA A 73 -13.53 0.04 -5.70
CA ALA A 73 -14.12 1.37 -5.76
C ALA A 73 -15.21 1.48 -6.85
N PHE A 74 -14.99 0.89 -8.03
CA PHE A 74 -15.94 0.98 -9.14
C PHE A 74 -17.08 -0.05 -9.10
N PHE A 75 -16.95 -1.18 -8.41
CA PHE A 75 -17.95 -2.24 -8.45
C PHE A 75 -18.67 -2.47 -7.12
N ASP A 76 -17.96 -2.33 -5.98
CA ASP A 76 -18.56 -2.56 -4.65
C ASP A 76 -19.02 -1.28 -3.95
N THR A 77 -18.61 -0.09 -4.43
CA THR A 77 -19.07 1.18 -3.82
C THR A 77 -20.45 1.60 -4.32
N PHE A 78 -20.82 1.31 -5.56
CA PHE A 78 -22.14 1.66 -6.10
C PHE A 78 -23.31 0.97 -5.37
N PRO A 79 -23.23 -0.34 -5.03
CA PRO A 79 -24.29 -1.00 -4.26
C PRO A 79 -24.48 -0.47 -2.84
N VAL A 80 -23.47 0.20 -2.26
CA VAL A 80 -23.56 0.80 -0.91
C VAL A 80 -24.29 2.14 -0.93
N ILE A 81 -24.35 2.83 -2.08
CA ILE A 81 -25.04 4.12 -2.23
C ILE A 81 -26.51 3.92 -2.63
N ASP A 82 -26.83 2.79 -3.26
CA ASP A 82 -28.21 2.42 -3.69
C ASP A 82 -28.97 1.52 -2.68
N ALA A 83 -28.45 1.32 -1.46
CA ALA A 83 -29.07 0.52 -0.39
C ALA A 83 -29.62 1.37 0.76
#